data_AF-A0A6N7PW08-F1
#
_entry.id   AF-A0A6N7PW08-F1
#
_cell.length_a   1.000
_cell.length_b   1.000
_cell.length_c   1.000
_cell.angle_alpha   90.00
_cell.angle_beta   90.00
_cell.angle_gamma   90.00
#
_symmetry.space_group_name_H-M   'P 1'
#
loop_
_entity.id
_entity.type
_entity.pdbx_description
1 polymer ?
#
loop_
_entity_poly.entity_id
_entity_poly.type
_entity_poly.pdbx_seq_one_letter_code
_entity_poly.pdbx_strand_id
1 'polypeptide(L)'
;MSGERESGGDMVGEELAFCNASGRLLVKSLDKERSFAQGVDDFRRLEAEFVVRGCDTDFHVLETRRRIAELILTLAQSKRPPLEVCREAWKDMVRLGFSNREREYTMSWFYADCCRYDENPEEGLAVLLPLIAELERGLEEARATQSDTEFFEYHLEPLHKLRDELLAQQRGEPIPGKSTRRLDEARR
;
A
#
# COMPACT_ATOMS: atom_id res chain seq x y z
N MET A 1 10.64 -33.24 -25.74
CA MET A 1 11.48 -32.98 -24.56
C MET A 1 10.92 -31.76 -23.87
N SER A 2 10.22 -31.98 -22.77
CA SER A 2 9.83 -30.98 -21.76
C SER A 2 11.11 -30.29 -21.27
N GLY A 3 11.20 -28.99 -21.05
CA GLY A 3 10.21 -28.11 -20.44
C GLY A 3 10.51 -28.05 -18.94
N GLU A 4 11.67 -27.52 -18.56
CA GLU A 4 12.00 -27.23 -17.15
C GLU A 4 11.73 -25.76 -16.87
N ARG A 5 10.88 -25.58 -15.86
CA ARG A 5 10.44 -24.30 -15.29
C ARG A 5 11.61 -23.69 -14.54
N GLU A 6 11.94 -22.43 -14.83
CA GLU A 6 12.72 -21.61 -13.91
C GLU A 6 11.86 -21.29 -12.69
N SER A 7 11.97 -22.17 -11.70
CA SER A 7 11.38 -22.06 -10.37
C SER A 7 12.33 -21.28 -9.47
N GLY A 8 11.92 -20.06 -9.09
CA GLY A 8 12.33 -19.37 -7.86
C GLY A 8 13.84 -19.18 -7.66
N GLY A 9 14.38 -18.07 -8.16
CA GLY A 9 15.73 -17.64 -7.77
C GLY A 9 15.79 -17.34 -6.29
N ASP A 10 16.67 -18.03 -5.56
CA ASP A 10 16.98 -17.70 -4.17
C ASP A 10 17.34 -16.21 -4.05
N MET A 11 16.69 -15.49 -3.13
CA MET A 11 17.11 -14.12 -2.80
C MET A 11 18.47 -14.19 -2.10
N VAL A 12 19.54 -13.78 -2.76
CA VAL A 12 20.91 -13.79 -2.20
C VAL A 12 21.46 -12.35 -2.07
N GLY A 13 22.30 -12.11 -1.07
CA GLY A 13 23.08 -10.86 -0.96
C GLY A 13 22.32 -9.68 -0.34
N GLU A 14 22.56 -8.48 -0.85
CA GLU A 14 22.01 -7.19 -0.35
C GLU A 14 20.47 -7.15 -0.38
N GLU A 15 19.84 -7.80 -1.35
CA GLU A 15 18.37 -7.87 -1.42
C GLU A 15 17.78 -8.63 -0.23
N LEU A 16 18.39 -9.78 0.13
CA LEU A 16 17.98 -10.54 1.31
C LEU A 16 18.25 -9.74 2.60
N ALA A 17 19.35 -8.99 2.65
CA ALA A 17 19.67 -8.13 3.79
C ALA A 17 18.62 -7.02 3.95
N PHE A 18 18.22 -6.36 2.86
CA PHE A 18 17.17 -5.35 2.85
C PHE A 18 15.82 -5.93 3.29
N CYS A 19 15.38 -7.03 2.68
CA CYS A 19 14.14 -7.73 3.05
C CYS A 19 14.07 -8.05 4.54
N ASN A 20 15.16 -8.61 5.08
CA ASN A 20 15.24 -8.97 6.49
C ASN A 20 15.25 -7.74 7.41
N ALA A 21 16.00 -6.69 7.06
CA ALA A 21 16.08 -5.48 7.85
C ALA A 21 14.74 -4.73 7.87
N SER A 22 14.15 -4.51 6.70
CA SER A 22 12.84 -3.86 6.55
C SER A 22 11.72 -4.64 7.23
N GLY A 23 11.68 -5.96 7.08
CA GLY A 23 10.68 -6.82 7.72
C GLY A 23 10.75 -6.77 9.25
N ARG A 24 11.95 -6.91 9.84
CA ARG A 24 12.14 -6.76 11.28
C ARG A 24 11.72 -5.37 11.77
N LEU A 25 12.06 -4.34 10.99
CA LEU A 25 11.75 -2.97 11.36
C LEU A 25 10.25 -2.69 11.30
N LEU A 26 9.53 -3.25 10.32
CA LEU A 26 8.08 -3.15 10.26
C LEU A 26 7.42 -3.78 11.49
N VAL A 27 7.80 -5.02 11.85
CA VAL A 27 7.29 -5.69 13.05
C VAL A 27 7.53 -4.84 14.30
N LYS A 28 8.75 -4.32 14.47
CA LYS A 28 9.09 -3.43 15.59
C LYS A 28 8.27 -2.15 15.57
N SER A 29 8.00 -1.57 14.41
CA SER A 29 7.28 -0.30 14.27
C SER A 29 5.78 -0.45 14.52
N LEU A 30 5.22 -1.65 14.34
CA LEU A 30 3.82 -1.94 14.62
C LEU A 30 3.52 -2.07 16.13
N ASP A 31 4.54 -2.20 16.99
CA ASP A 31 4.39 -2.19 18.44
C ASP A 31 3.63 -0.95 18.92
N LYS A 32 2.59 -1.14 19.73
CA LYS A 32 1.68 -0.08 20.21
C LYS A 32 2.38 1.04 20.97
N GLU A 33 3.49 0.76 21.64
CA GLU A 33 4.26 1.76 22.39
C GLU A 33 5.07 2.68 21.48
N ARG A 34 5.29 2.27 20.23
CA ARG A 34 6.01 3.08 19.24
C ARG A 34 5.07 3.99 18.46
N SER A 35 5.48 5.24 18.35
CA SER A 35 4.80 6.24 17.53
C SER A 35 5.08 6.03 16.04
N PHE A 36 4.17 6.56 15.19
CA PHE A 36 4.37 6.60 13.75
C PHE A 36 5.68 7.32 13.36
N ALA A 37 5.97 8.47 13.98
CA ALA A 37 7.17 9.25 13.70
C ALA A 37 8.47 8.46 13.93
N GLN A 38 8.56 7.73 15.05
CA GLN A 38 9.71 6.87 15.32
C GLN A 38 9.89 5.77 14.26
N GLY A 39 8.81 5.21 13.74
CA GLY A 39 8.87 4.22 12.67
C GLY A 39 9.33 4.82 11.33
N VAL A 40 8.83 6.00 10.98
CA VAL A 40 9.28 6.74 9.78
C VAL A 40 10.77 7.05 9.86
N ASP A 41 11.25 7.55 11.00
CA ASP A 41 12.67 7.86 11.19
C ASP A 41 13.55 6.62 11.02
N ASP A 42 13.12 5.47 11.55
CA ASP A 42 13.82 4.21 11.37
C ASP A 42 13.87 3.80 9.88
N PHE A 43 12.74 3.91 9.16
CA PHE A 43 12.68 3.55 7.75
C PHE A 43 13.50 4.49 6.86
N ARG A 44 13.52 5.79 7.14
CA ARG A 44 14.37 6.75 6.41
C ARG A 44 15.86 6.53 6.69
N ARG A 45 16.24 6.10 7.90
CA ARG A 45 17.62 5.65 8.17
C ARG A 45 17.98 4.42 7.36
N LEU A 46 17.07 3.44 7.28
CA LEU A 46 17.27 2.24 6.47
C LEU A 46 17.39 2.57 4.99
N GLU A 47 16.56 3.49 4.47
CA GLU A 47 16.66 4.02 3.12
C GLU A 47 18.06 4.58 2.85
N ALA A 48 18.54 5.48 3.69
CA ALA A 48 19.86 6.10 3.53
C ALA A 48 20.99 5.07 3.54
N GLU A 49 20.91 4.07 4.42
CA GLU A 49 21.89 2.99 4.49
C GLU A 49 21.96 2.19 3.18
N PHE A 50 20.81 1.76 2.64
CA PHE A 50 20.76 0.92 1.46
C PHE A 50 20.91 1.68 0.15
N VAL A 51 20.55 2.96 0.10
CA VAL A 51 20.85 3.84 -1.05
C VAL A 51 22.36 4.06 -1.19
N VAL A 52 23.10 4.16 -0.08
CA VAL A 52 24.58 4.29 -0.11
C VAL A 52 25.27 2.97 -0.49
N ARG A 53 24.69 1.82 -0.10
CA ARG A 53 25.25 0.49 -0.39
C ARG A 53 24.88 -0.06 -1.75
N GLY A 54 23.74 0.34 -2.31
CA GLY A 54 23.28 -0.11 -3.62
C GLY A 54 24.30 0.31 -4.67
N CYS A 55 24.96 -0.69 -5.29
CA CYS A 55 25.99 -0.49 -6.31
C CYS A 55 25.46 0.35 -7.48
N ASP A 56 25.65 1.67 -7.43
CA ASP A 56 25.60 2.70 -8.49
C ASP A 56 24.58 2.52 -9.65
N THR A 57 23.44 1.85 -9.46
CA THR A 57 22.37 1.86 -10.46
C THR A 57 21.17 2.65 -9.96
N ASP A 58 20.75 3.61 -10.78
CA ASP A 58 19.56 4.44 -10.53
C ASP A 58 18.32 3.58 -10.26
N PHE A 59 18.27 2.39 -10.85
CA PHE A 59 17.21 1.41 -10.61
C PHE A 59 17.17 0.93 -9.14
N HIS A 60 18.31 0.48 -8.60
CA HIS A 60 18.34 0.00 -7.20
C HIS A 60 17.99 1.12 -6.22
N VAL A 61 18.51 2.32 -6.43
CA VAL A 61 18.20 3.48 -5.59
C VAL A 61 16.70 3.79 -5.64
N LEU A 62 16.10 3.82 -6.83
CA LEU A 62 14.66 4.07 -6.99
C LEU A 62 13.81 2.98 -6.34
N GLU A 63 14.19 1.71 -6.51
CA GLU A 63 13.43 0.59 -5.95
C GLU A 63 13.52 0.55 -4.41
N THR A 64 14.68 0.83 -3.84
CA THR A 64 14.82 1.00 -2.38
C THR A 64 13.90 2.11 -1.87
N ARG A 65 13.85 3.26 -2.57
CA ARG A 65 12.97 4.39 -2.20
C ARG A 65 11.50 4.01 -2.25
N ARG A 66 11.06 3.32 -3.31
CA ARG A 66 9.68 2.83 -3.44
C ARG A 66 9.30 1.93 -2.28
N ARG A 67 10.10 0.89 -2.00
CA ARG A 67 9.82 -0.07 -0.93
C ARG A 67 9.78 0.58 0.45
N ILE A 68 10.64 1.56 0.71
CA ILE A 68 10.57 2.34 1.95
C ILE A 68 9.29 3.17 2.03
N ALA A 69 8.89 3.83 0.94
CA ALA A 69 7.65 4.60 0.91
C ALA A 69 6.41 3.69 1.06
N GLU A 70 6.42 2.47 0.50
CA GLU A 70 5.36 1.45 0.71
C GLU A 70 5.24 1.07 2.18
N LEU A 71 6.38 0.84 2.85
CA LEU A 71 6.43 0.50 4.28
C LEU A 71 5.92 1.64 5.16
N ILE A 72 6.24 2.89 4.80
CA ILE A 72 5.75 4.08 5.51
C ILE A 72 4.23 4.22 5.35
N LEU A 73 3.68 4.02 4.14
CA LEU A 73 2.23 4.09 3.92
C LEU A 73 1.50 2.93 4.64
N THR A 74 2.07 1.73 4.62
CA THR A 74 1.57 0.59 5.41
C THR A 74 1.52 0.93 6.90
N LEU A 75 2.57 1.57 7.41
CA LEU A 75 2.62 2.01 8.80
C LEU A 75 1.58 3.11 9.08
N ALA A 76 1.36 4.04 8.15
CA ALA A 76 0.34 5.08 8.29
C ALA A 76 -1.06 4.45 8.39
N GLN A 77 -1.38 3.49 7.52
CA GLN A 77 -2.65 2.76 7.58
C GLN A 77 -2.81 2.01 8.91
N SER A 78 -1.74 1.43 9.45
CA SER A 78 -1.81 0.68 10.72
C SER A 78 -1.89 1.58 11.95
N LYS A 79 -1.12 2.67 11.99
CA LYS A 79 -1.00 3.57 13.15
C LYS A 79 -2.04 4.68 13.19
N ARG A 80 -2.75 4.91 12.08
CA ARG A 80 -3.77 5.94 11.96
C ARG A 80 -3.29 7.34 12.43
N PRO A 81 -2.13 7.84 11.96
CA PRO A 81 -1.78 9.24 12.18
C PRO A 81 -2.84 10.14 11.51
N PRO A 82 -2.89 11.45 11.79
CA PRO A 82 -3.81 12.37 11.11
C PRO A 82 -3.75 12.21 9.58
N LEU A 83 -4.87 12.41 8.88
CA LEU A 83 -4.99 12.18 7.44
C LEU A 83 -3.91 12.90 6.64
N GLU A 84 -3.55 14.13 7.02
CA GLU A 84 -2.49 14.92 6.38
C GLU A 84 -1.17 14.15 6.29
N VAL A 85 -0.84 13.37 7.32
CA VAL A 85 0.37 12.56 7.36
C VAL A 85 0.27 11.36 6.41
N CYS A 86 -0.90 10.70 6.35
CA CYS A 86 -1.13 9.61 5.39
C CYS A 86 -1.12 10.15 3.94
N ARG A 87 -1.63 11.37 3.72
CA ARG A 87 -1.63 12.08 2.43
C ARG A 87 -0.22 12.39 1.94
N GLU A 88 0.68 12.85 2.81
CA GLU A 88 2.07 13.07 2.42
C GLU A 88 2.80 11.76 2.09
N ALA A 89 2.56 10.69 2.85
CA ALA A 89 3.10 9.36 2.52
C ALA A 89 2.61 8.85 1.15
N TRP A 90 1.32 9.06 0.84
CA TRP A 90 0.73 8.73 -0.45
C TRP A 90 1.32 9.54 -1.61
N LYS A 91 1.49 10.86 -1.44
CA LYS A 91 2.12 11.72 -2.46
C LYS A 91 3.54 11.29 -2.77
N ASP A 92 4.31 10.92 -1.75
CA ASP A 92 5.66 10.38 -1.94
C ASP A 92 5.66 9.10 -2.78
N MET A 93 4.73 8.17 -2.50
CA MET A 93 4.54 6.97 -3.30
C MET A 93 4.20 7.27 -4.76
N VAL A 94 3.19 8.11 -5.01
CA VAL A 94 2.76 8.49 -6.36
C VAL A 94 3.91 9.15 -7.13
N ARG A 95 4.71 10.00 -6.48
CA ARG A 95 5.87 10.67 -7.09
C ARG A 95 6.96 9.69 -7.53
N LEU A 96 7.19 8.62 -6.76
CA LEU A 96 8.16 7.58 -7.09
C LEU A 96 7.62 6.59 -8.14
N GLY A 97 6.30 6.56 -8.31
CA GLY A 97 5.60 5.56 -9.11
C GLY A 97 5.61 4.18 -8.46
N PHE A 98 4.76 3.29 -8.97
CA PHE A 98 4.64 1.92 -8.47
C PHE A 98 5.58 0.98 -9.22
N SER A 99 6.15 0.01 -8.51
CA SER A 99 7.04 -1.00 -9.13
C SER A 99 6.27 -1.99 -10.01
N ASN A 100 5.00 -2.25 -9.67
CA ASN A 100 4.07 -3.03 -10.48
C ASN A 100 2.61 -2.70 -10.11
N ARG A 101 1.70 -3.33 -10.86
CA ARG A 101 0.25 -3.13 -10.74
C ARG A 101 -0.31 -3.60 -9.39
N GLU A 102 0.18 -4.73 -8.85
CA GLU A 102 -0.19 -5.24 -7.52
C GLU A 102 0.12 -4.22 -6.41
N ARG A 103 1.30 -3.57 -6.49
CA ARG A 103 1.69 -2.52 -5.56
C ARG A 103 0.82 -1.28 -5.69
N GLU A 104 0.49 -0.87 -6.91
CA GLU A 104 -0.46 0.22 -7.13
C GLU A 104 -1.82 -0.07 -6.46
N TYR A 105 -2.35 -1.28 -6.61
CA TYR A 105 -3.60 -1.68 -5.95
C TYR A 105 -3.52 -1.66 -4.43
N THR A 106 -2.49 -2.30 -3.89
CA THR A 106 -2.33 -2.45 -2.44
C THR A 106 -2.15 -1.08 -1.78
N MET A 107 -1.32 -0.21 -2.35
CA MET A 107 -1.05 1.11 -1.80
C MET A 107 -2.25 2.05 -1.94
N SER A 108 -2.95 2.00 -3.07
CA SER A 108 -4.20 2.75 -3.27
C SER A 108 -5.28 2.33 -2.25
N TRP A 109 -5.40 1.03 -1.98
CA TRP A 109 -6.31 0.51 -0.96
C TRP A 109 -5.94 1.02 0.44
N PHE A 110 -4.65 0.97 0.82
CA PHE A 110 -4.20 1.50 2.12
C PHE A 110 -4.52 2.98 2.28
N TYR A 111 -4.27 3.78 1.25
CA TYR A 111 -4.58 5.21 1.29
C TYR A 111 -6.08 5.49 1.38
N ALA A 112 -6.89 4.81 0.57
CA ALA A 112 -8.33 4.95 0.62
C ALA A 112 -8.92 4.50 1.97
N ASP A 113 -8.34 3.50 2.64
CA ASP A 113 -8.73 3.09 3.98
C ASP A 113 -8.30 4.11 5.07
N CYS A 114 -7.18 4.84 4.89
CA CYS A 114 -6.91 6.05 5.69
C CYS A 114 -8.06 7.07 5.52
N CYS A 115 -8.42 7.38 4.27
CA CYS A 115 -9.48 8.34 3.97
C CYS A 115 -10.82 7.93 4.59
N ARG A 116 -11.16 6.63 4.51
CA ARG A 116 -12.36 6.07 5.17
C ARG A 116 -12.32 6.26 6.69
N TYR A 117 -11.18 5.96 7.31
CA TYR A 117 -11.05 6.08 8.77
C TYR A 117 -11.20 7.53 9.24
N ASP A 118 -10.67 8.48 8.47
CA ASP A 118 -10.75 9.92 8.70
C ASP A 118 -12.06 10.57 8.18
N GLU A 119 -13.01 9.77 7.71
CA GLU A 119 -14.31 10.24 7.19
C GLU A 119 -14.17 11.26 6.04
N ASN A 120 -13.18 11.05 5.16
CA ASN A 120 -12.90 11.89 3.98
C ASN A 120 -13.17 11.12 2.66
N PRO A 121 -14.44 10.87 2.32
CA PRO A 121 -14.78 9.92 1.26
C PRO A 121 -14.43 10.39 -0.15
N GLU A 122 -14.47 11.70 -0.42
CA GLU A 122 -14.17 12.27 -1.74
C GLU A 122 -12.74 11.96 -2.16
N GLU A 123 -11.78 12.14 -1.25
CA GLU A 123 -10.36 11.89 -1.53
C GLU A 123 -10.08 10.39 -1.73
N GLY A 124 -10.71 9.52 -0.94
CA GLY A 124 -10.59 8.07 -1.12
C GLY A 124 -11.19 7.59 -2.45
N LEU A 125 -12.38 8.09 -2.81
CA LEU A 125 -13.06 7.73 -4.06
C LEU A 125 -12.29 8.22 -5.29
N ALA A 126 -11.67 9.40 -5.23
CA ALA A 126 -10.84 9.93 -6.31
C ALA A 126 -9.67 9.00 -6.68
N VAL A 127 -9.15 8.24 -5.70
CA VAL A 127 -8.09 7.24 -5.92
C VAL A 127 -8.67 5.91 -6.39
N LEU A 128 -9.76 5.43 -5.79
CA LEU A 128 -10.28 4.09 -6.07
C LEU A 128 -11.04 3.98 -7.40
N LEU A 129 -11.84 4.99 -7.77
CA LEU A 129 -12.73 4.87 -8.93
C LEU A 129 -11.99 4.65 -10.26
N PRO A 130 -10.91 5.41 -10.58
CA PRO A 130 -10.13 5.15 -11.79
C PRO A 130 -9.51 3.74 -11.79
N LEU A 131 -9.01 3.32 -10.64
CA LEU A 131 -8.32 2.05 -10.45
C LEU A 131 -9.25 0.84 -10.62
N ILE A 132 -10.45 0.93 -10.04
CA ILE A 132 -11.51 -0.07 -10.20
C ILE A 132 -11.92 -0.17 -11.67
N ALA A 133 -12.18 0.96 -12.33
CA ALA A 133 -12.56 0.96 -13.73
C ALA A 133 -11.48 0.34 -14.64
N GLU A 134 -10.21 0.52 -14.30
CA GLU A 134 -9.10 -0.11 -15.02
C GLU A 134 -9.01 -1.62 -14.78
N LEU A 135 -9.20 -2.07 -13.54
CA LEU A 135 -9.27 -3.49 -13.21
C LEU A 135 -10.46 -4.20 -13.88
N GLU A 136 -11.62 -3.56 -13.89
CA GLU A 136 -12.83 -4.09 -14.53
C GLU A 136 -12.63 -4.24 -16.05
N ARG A 137 -11.97 -3.26 -16.70
CA ARG A 137 -11.60 -3.39 -18.12
C ARG A 137 -10.62 -4.54 -18.34
N GLY A 138 -9.57 -4.64 -17.53
CA GLY A 138 -8.59 -5.72 -17.64
C GLY A 138 -9.20 -7.11 -17.42
N LEU A 139 -10.16 -7.23 -16.51
CA LEU A 139 -10.93 -8.46 -16.30
C LEU A 139 -11.77 -8.82 -17.53
N GLU A 140 -12.46 -7.85 -18.12
CA GLU A 140 -13.26 -8.09 -19.32
C GLU A 140 -12.38 -8.51 -20.51
N GLU A 141 -11.23 -7.86 -20.69
CA GLU A 141 -10.24 -8.23 -21.70
C GLU A 141 -9.72 -9.66 -21.47
N ALA A 142 -9.33 -10.00 -20.25
CA ALA A 142 -8.85 -11.34 -19.90
C ALA A 142 -9.92 -12.42 -20.15
N ARG A 143 -11.20 -12.13 -19.84
CA ARG A 143 -12.33 -13.01 -20.16
C ARG A 143 -12.51 -13.19 -21.65
N ALA A 144 -12.44 -12.11 -22.43
CA ALA A 144 -12.56 -12.16 -23.88
C ALA A 144 -11.43 -12.96 -24.54
N THR A 145 -10.21 -12.89 -24.00
CA THR A 145 -9.04 -13.64 -24.50
C THR A 145 -8.84 -15.00 -23.84
N GLN A 146 -9.77 -15.46 -22.99
CA GLN A 146 -9.67 -16.72 -22.24
C GLN A 146 -8.34 -16.83 -21.47
N SER A 147 -7.86 -15.70 -20.97
CA SER A 147 -6.66 -15.57 -20.16
C SER A 147 -7.00 -15.66 -18.66
N ASP A 148 -5.96 -15.68 -17.82
CA ASP A 148 -6.13 -15.76 -16.37
C ASP A 148 -6.84 -14.51 -15.80
N THR A 149 -7.89 -14.74 -15.00
CA THR A 149 -8.71 -13.71 -14.37
C THR A 149 -8.48 -13.59 -12.87
N GLU A 150 -7.75 -14.53 -12.25
CA GLU A 150 -7.63 -14.67 -10.81
C GLU A 150 -7.10 -13.39 -10.16
N PHE A 151 -6.08 -12.78 -10.77
CA PHE A 151 -5.49 -11.53 -10.32
C PHE A 151 -6.55 -10.40 -10.20
N PHE A 152 -7.37 -10.21 -11.23
CA PHE A 152 -8.36 -9.14 -11.24
C PHE A 152 -9.48 -9.40 -10.21
N GLU A 153 -9.96 -10.64 -10.16
CA GLU A 153 -11.05 -11.03 -9.26
C GLU A 153 -10.62 -10.90 -7.79
N TYR A 154 -9.39 -11.33 -7.46
CA TYR A 154 -8.81 -11.20 -6.13
C TYR A 154 -8.72 -9.74 -5.67
N HIS A 155 -8.32 -8.82 -6.54
CA HIS A 155 -8.13 -7.41 -6.18
C HIS A 155 -9.42 -6.58 -6.25
N LEU A 156 -10.38 -6.92 -7.11
CA LEU A 156 -11.62 -6.15 -7.26
C LEU A 156 -12.54 -6.23 -6.04
N GLU A 157 -12.70 -7.40 -5.43
CA GLU A 157 -13.58 -7.58 -4.27
C GLU A 157 -13.27 -6.59 -3.11
N PRO A 158 -12.03 -6.51 -2.58
CA PRO A 158 -11.72 -5.58 -1.49
C PRO A 158 -11.84 -4.11 -1.89
N LEU A 159 -11.60 -3.77 -3.17
CA LEU A 159 -11.73 -2.40 -3.68
C LEU A 159 -13.19 -1.98 -3.83
N HIS A 160 -14.06 -2.84 -4.35
CA HIS A 160 -15.51 -2.61 -4.41
C HIS A 160 -16.09 -2.43 -3.03
N LYS A 161 -15.71 -3.29 -2.08
CA LYS A 161 -16.13 -3.15 -0.69
C LYS A 161 -15.74 -1.80 -0.09
N LEU A 162 -14.50 -1.38 -0.28
CA LEU A 162 -14.03 -0.09 0.24
C LEU A 162 -14.71 1.10 -0.48
N ARG A 163 -14.92 1.03 -1.79
CA ARG A 163 -15.71 2.02 -2.56
C ARG A 163 -17.11 2.16 -1.97
N ASP A 164 -17.79 1.05 -1.70
CA ASP A 164 -19.17 1.07 -1.20
C ASP A 164 -19.24 1.65 0.22
N GLU A 165 -18.24 1.35 1.06
CA GLU A 165 -18.06 1.98 2.37
C GLU A 165 -17.88 3.50 2.25
N LEU A 166 -17.01 3.97 1.35
CA LEU A 166 -16.78 5.40 1.12
C LEU A 166 -18.02 6.10 0.55
N LEU A 167 -18.75 5.46 -0.37
CA LEU A 167 -20.01 5.99 -0.92
C LEU A 167 -21.09 6.08 0.17
N ALA A 168 -21.17 5.10 1.08
CA ALA A 168 -22.07 5.15 2.24
C ALA A 168 -21.71 6.33 3.16
N GLN A 169 -20.43 6.52 3.46
CA GLN A 169 -19.94 7.69 4.20
C GLN A 169 -20.30 9.01 3.52
N GLN A 170 -20.15 9.10 2.20
CA GLN A 170 -20.51 10.30 1.44
C GLN A 170 -22.01 10.63 1.55
N ARG A 171 -22.87 9.61 1.69
CA ARG A 171 -24.31 9.77 1.94
C ARG A 171 -24.66 10.01 3.42
N GLY A 172 -23.67 10.02 4.31
CA GLY A 172 -23.88 10.13 5.76
C GLY A 172 -24.43 8.86 6.41
N GLU A 173 -24.34 7.72 5.72
CA GLU A 173 -24.79 6.42 6.23
C GLU A 173 -23.75 5.82 7.20
N PRO A 174 -24.18 5.22 8.32
CA PRO A 174 -23.26 4.51 9.20
C PRO A 174 -22.74 3.24 8.52
N ILE A 175 -21.44 2.95 8.68
CA ILE A 175 -20.85 1.69 8.22
C ILE A 175 -20.76 0.71 9.41
N PRO A 176 -21.56 -0.37 9.44
CA PRO A 176 -21.53 -1.32 10.55
C PRO A 176 -20.16 -1.96 10.75
N GLY A 177 -19.72 -2.05 12.01
CA GLY A 177 -18.48 -2.74 12.37
C GLY A 177 -17.18 -2.03 11.97
N LYS A 178 -17.25 -0.82 11.40
CA LYS A 178 -16.05 -0.02 11.07
C LYS A 178 -15.85 1.09 12.10
N SER A 179 -14.61 1.23 12.56
CA SER A 179 -14.22 2.40 13.35
C SER A 179 -13.84 3.58 12.45
N THR A 180 -14.01 4.77 13.01
CA THR A 180 -13.56 6.05 12.45
C THR A 180 -12.76 6.79 13.50
N ARG A 181 -11.96 7.77 13.09
CA ARG A 181 -11.19 8.61 14.01
C ARG A 181 -12.09 9.25 15.07
N ARG A 182 -13.22 9.83 14.64
CA ARG A 182 -14.22 10.43 15.52
C ARG A 182 -14.72 9.45 16.60
N LEU A 183 -14.97 8.19 16.23
CA LEU A 183 -15.43 7.16 17.17
C LEU A 183 -14.33 6.73 18.15
N ASP A 184 -13.09 6.60 17.69
CA ASP A 184 -11.97 6.21 18.53
C ASP A 184 -11.54 7.34 19.49
N GLU A 185 -11.60 8.59 19.05
CA GLU A 185 -11.30 9.76 19.88
C GLU A 185 -12.38 10.01 20.94
N ALA A 186 -13.65 9.75 20.63
CA ALA A 186 -14.74 9.83 21.60
C ALA A 186 -14.65 8.78 22.73
N ARG A 187 -13.80 7.76 22.59
CA ARG A 187 -13.59 6.68 23.56
C ARG A 187 -12.34 6.88 24.45
N ARG A 188 -11.52 7.89 24.17
CA ARG A 188 -10.31 8.23 24.93
C ARG A 188 -10.63 9.20 26.06
#